data_AF-A0A2K9LQU7-F1
#
_entry.id   AF-A0A2K9LQU7-F1
#
_cell.length_a   1.000
_cell.length_b   1.000
_cell.length_c   1.000
_cell.angle_alpha   90.00
_cell.angle_beta   90.00
_cell.angle_gamma   90.00
#
_symmetry.space_group_name_H-M   'P 1'
#
loop_
_entity.id
_entity.type
_entity.pdbx_description
1 polymer ?
#
loop_
_entity_poly.entity_id
_entity_poly.type
_entity_poly.pdbx_seq_one_letter_code
_entity_poly.pdbx_strand_id
1 'polypeptide(L)'
;MLGWSLDELSLAAMVDGVMEPIPFQIDQYNTGGAIYFEGWHIPMSGSPNLMDGTDKILFLFKDAGPRLDPRVPFDGEMVAEVVTRDRDGVERFVYLVRNSRLRSEEQYVRYSAELGLVETDFYSLRYNKKNHLQWDDFSYVNYVGERPLDSMKLRLNTGILTSVTDTELNNNQMIALPTGEIIGPIRTTTQLDFNLYLFGVSILQLSMQIHHYPKSIMYDVRGIIPELRRKLLVDPSLTMSLDANRLLGAETRTSAWPDKFGTVDGVVDDNELKMIEAGLDPANNWLWVTSKRNLDILAFVDYLGDFNEPMALLYKDDLEKYEPPEVFPGQMPNVGYGITSFPMTGFIGFVVSLFVSDGYEGDPNEFAPYARTLPDLEVRAM
;
A
#
# COMPACT_ATOMS: atom_id res chain seq x y z
N MET A 1 -26.31 8.67 11.34
CA MET A 1 -25.46 7.63 10.73
C MET A 1 -25.08 6.54 11.72
N LEU A 2 -24.56 6.87 12.91
CA LEU A 2 -24.16 5.85 13.90
C LEU A 2 -25.32 4.92 14.27
N GLY A 3 -25.03 3.61 14.35
CA GLY A 3 -25.97 2.55 14.67
C GLY A 3 -26.89 2.13 13.54
N TRP A 4 -26.78 2.73 12.34
CA TRP A 4 -27.50 2.25 11.15
C TRP A 4 -26.84 1.00 10.60
N SER A 5 -27.65 0.10 10.04
CA SER A 5 -27.14 -1.09 9.38
C SER A 5 -26.39 -0.72 8.11
N LEU A 6 -25.25 -1.37 7.86
CA LEU A 6 -24.41 -1.05 6.70
C LEU A 6 -25.09 -1.34 5.36
N ASP A 7 -25.96 -2.35 5.30
CA ASP A 7 -26.71 -2.74 4.09
C ASP A 7 -27.77 -1.72 3.67
N GLU A 8 -28.26 -0.90 4.62
CA GLU A 8 -29.16 0.22 4.35
C GLU A 8 -28.45 1.39 3.67
N LEU A 9 -27.12 1.45 3.70
CA LEU A 9 -26.34 2.58 3.18
C LEU A 9 -25.96 2.39 1.72
N SER A 10 -25.92 3.50 0.99
CA SER A 10 -25.48 3.58 -0.40
C SER A 10 -24.97 4.96 -0.74
N LEU A 11 -24.14 5.07 -1.78
CA LEU A 11 -23.71 6.35 -2.32
C LEU A 11 -24.29 6.58 -3.71
N ALA A 12 -24.58 7.84 -4.01
CA ALA A 12 -25.02 8.28 -5.32
C ALA A 12 -24.38 9.63 -5.69
N ALA A 13 -24.30 9.91 -6.98
CA ALA A 13 -23.82 11.19 -7.49
C ALA A 13 -24.61 11.61 -8.73
N MET A 14 -24.57 12.89 -9.07
CA MET A 14 -25.11 13.38 -10.34
C MET A 14 -24.16 13.02 -11.47
N VAL A 15 -24.67 12.36 -12.52
CA VAL A 15 -23.94 12.06 -13.75
C VAL A 15 -24.86 12.42 -14.91
N ASP A 16 -24.38 13.27 -15.84
CA ASP A 16 -25.13 13.68 -17.03
C ASP A 16 -26.59 14.12 -16.78
N GLY A 17 -26.85 14.80 -15.65
CA GLY A 17 -28.16 15.35 -15.29
C GLY A 17 -29.11 14.36 -14.61
N VAL A 18 -28.67 13.13 -14.32
CA VAL A 18 -29.41 12.13 -13.55
C VAL A 18 -28.64 11.73 -12.29
N MET A 19 -29.34 11.24 -11.28
CA MET A 19 -28.71 10.65 -10.10
C MET A 19 -28.45 9.16 -10.34
N GLU A 20 -27.21 8.73 -10.18
CA GLU A 20 -26.78 7.35 -10.35
C GLU A 20 -26.11 6.80 -9.08
N PRO A 21 -26.30 5.50 -8.74
CA PRO A 21 -25.54 4.88 -7.67
C PRO A 21 -24.07 4.79 -8.08
N ILE A 22 -23.16 5.12 -7.15
CA ILE A 22 -21.71 5.03 -7.39
C ILE A 22 -21.10 3.86 -6.61
N PRO A 23 -19.96 3.32 -7.06
CA PRO A 23 -19.21 2.35 -6.27
C PRO A 23 -18.80 2.92 -4.93
N PHE A 24 -18.98 2.13 -3.89
CA PHE A 24 -18.54 2.48 -2.55
C PHE A 24 -18.25 1.23 -1.74
N GLN A 25 -17.53 1.41 -0.65
CA GLN A 25 -17.19 0.35 0.28
C GLN A 25 -17.23 0.91 1.69
N ILE A 26 -17.65 0.09 2.66
CA ILE A 26 -17.55 0.43 4.08
C ILE A 26 -16.62 -0.59 4.71
N ASP A 27 -15.53 -0.10 5.30
CA ASP A 27 -14.61 -0.95 6.04
C ASP A 27 -14.79 -0.73 7.52
N GLN A 28 -15.02 -1.84 8.23
CA GLN A 28 -15.09 -1.83 9.68
C GLN A 28 -13.72 -2.05 10.29
N TYR A 29 -13.41 -1.31 11.36
CA TYR A 29 -12.08 -1.29 11.95
C TYR A 29 -12.03 -2.04 13.29
N ASN A 30 -10.88 -2.65 13.56
CA ASN A 30 -10.56 -3.21 14.85
C ASN A 30 -9.96 -2.15 15.79
N THR A 31 -9.90 -2.48 17.08
CA THR A 31 -9.34 -1.61 18.13
C THR A 31 -7.85 -1.28 17.94
N GLY A 32 -7.14 -2.01 17.08
CA GLY A 32 -5.75 -1.73 16.67
C GLY A 32 -5.62 -0.83 15.45
N GLY A 33 -6.74 -0.31 14.92
CA GLY A 33 -6.77 0.63 13.80
C GLY A 33 -6.52 0.01 12.42
N ALA A 34 -6.64 -1.32 12.28
CA ALA A 34 -6.63 -2.02 10.99
C ALA A 34 -8.03 -2.52 10.63
N ILE A 35 -8.25 -2.98 9.39
CA ILE A 35 -9.55 -3.54 9.00
C ILE A 35 -9.83 -4.78 9.84
N TYR A 36 -11.07 -4.92 10.31
CA TYR A 36 -11.48 -6.05 11.11
C TYR A 36 -11.69 -7.29 10.23
N PHE A 37 -11.17 -8.43 10.70
CA PHE A 37 -11.42 -9.76 10.15
C PHE A 37 -11.97 -10.65 11.25
N GLU A 38 -13.06 -11.38 10.96
CA GLU A 38 -13.64 -12.33 11.91
C GLU A 38 -12.63 -13.43 12.27
N GLY A 39 -12.63 -13.85 13.54
CA GLY A 39 -11.70 -14.87 14.04
C GLY A 39 -10.28 -14.37 14.33
N TRP A 40 -9.98 -13.10 14.05
CA TRP A 40 -8.69 -12.52 14.37
C TRP A 40 -8.61 -12.01 15.81
N HIS A 41 -7.39 -11.99 16.38
CA HIS A 41 -7.20 -11.80 17.83
C HIS A 41 -7.43 -10.36 18.31
N ILE A 42 -7.48 -9.37 17.42
CA ILE A 42 -7.77 -7.97 17.78
C ILE A 42 -9.29 -7.76 17.68
N PRO A 43 -9.96 -7.36 18.77
CA PRO A 43 -11.40 -7.18 18.76
C PRO A 43 -11.81 -6.02 17.86
N MET A 44 -13.00 -6.13 17.28
CA MET A 44 -13.67 -5.07 16.55
C MET A 44 -13.85 -3.82 17.44
N SER A 45 -13.76 -2.61 16.88
CA SER A 45 -13.90 -1.37 17.65
C SER A 45 -15.36 -0.96 17.92
N GLY A 46 -16.34 -1.58 17.24
CA GLY A 46 -17.76 -1.37 17.48
C GLY A 46 -18.59 -2.63 17.25
N SER A 47 -19.74 -2.49 16.57
CA SER A 47 -20.72 -3.58 16.42
C SER A 47 -20.73 -4.12 14.99
N PRO A 48 -20.72 -5.46 14.82
CA PRO A 48 -20.77 -6.08 13.49
C PRO A 48 -21.96 -5.56 12.67
N ASN A 49 -21.69 -5.18 11.41
CA ASN A 49 -22.69 -4.72 10.45
C ASN A 49 -23.46 -3.45 10.83
N LEU A 50 -23.01 -2.70 11.83
CA LEU A 50 -23.58 -1.39 12.19
C LEU A 50 -22.52 -0.32 12.05
N MET A 51 -22.89 0.81 11.45
CA MET A 51 -22.01 1.97 11.29
C MET A 51 -21.59 2.52 12.66
N ASP A 52 -20.30 2.59 12.91
CA ASP A 52 -19.72 3.23 14.09
C ASP A 52 -18.78 4.40 13.73
N GLY A 53 -18.16 5.01 14.74
CA GLY A 53 -17.30 6.19 14.56
C GLY A 53 -15.91 5.88 14.01
N THR A 54 -15.54 4.60 13.90
CA THR A 54 -14.25 4.12 13.40
C THR A 54 -14.34 3.55 11.99
N ASP A 55 -15.54 3.17 11.56
CA ASP A 55 -15.81 2.72 10.20
C ASP A 55 -15.49 3.81 9.16
N LYS A 56 -14.99 3.38 8.00
CA LYS A 56 -14.68 4.29 6.89
C LYS A 56 -15.52 3.97 5.68
N ILE A 57 -16.18 4.99 5.14
CA ILE A 57 -16.84 4.94 3.84
C ILE A 57 -15.84 5.38 2.77
N LEU A 58 -15.61 4.53 1.78
CA LEU A 58 -14.68 4.72 0.68
C LEU A 58 -15.45 4.86 -0.63
N PHE A 59 -14.99 5.78 -1.48
CA PHE A 59 -15.40 5.98 -2.87
C PHE A 59 -14.27 6.69 -3.62
N LEU A 60 -14.29 6.70 -4.95
CA LEU A 60 -13.29 7.43 -5.71
C LEU A 60 -13.77 8.84 -6.05
N PHE A 61 -12.85 9.81 -5.97
CA PHE A 61 -13.15 11.20 -6.32
C PHE A 61 -13.66 11.38 -7.77
N LYS A 62 -13.23 10.50 -8.68
CA LYS A 62 -13.71 10.51 -10.08
C LYS A 62 -15.21 10.27 -10.21
N ASP A 63 -15.84 9.63 -9.21
CA ASP A 63 -17.27 9.30 -9.22
C ASP A 63 -18.12 10.40 -8.57
N ALA A 64 -17.49 11.45 -8.03
CA ALA A 64 -18.20 12.63 -7.53
C ALA A 64 -18.70 13.50 -8.70
N GLY A 65 -19.91 14.02 -8.56
CA GLY A 65 -20.63 14.76 -9.60
C GLY A 65 -20.86 16.23 -9.29
N PRO A 66 -21.55 16.98 -10.17
CA PRO A 66 -22.10 18.29 -9.83
C PRO A 66 -23.13 18.19 -8.70
N ARG A 67 -23.53 19.35 -8.17
CA ARG A 67 -24.54 19.41 -7.12
C ARG A 67 -25.91 18.93 -7.63
N LEU A 68 -26.67 18.26 -6.76
CA LEU A 68 -28.01 17.74 -7.02
C LEU A 68 -28.96 18.86 -7.46
N ASP A 69 -29.67 18.64 -8.56
CA ASP A 69 -30.89 19.41 -8.84
C ASP A 69 -32.02 18.84 -7.97
N PRO A 70 -32.64 19.63 -7.08
CA PRO A 70 -33.71 19.16 -6.20
C PRO A 70 -34.93 18.56 -6.91
N ARG A 71 -35.06 18.74 -8.23
CA ARG A 71 -36.13 18.15 -9.05
C ARG A 71 -35.84 16.73 -9.50
N VAL A 72 -34.59 16.28 -9.41
CA VAL A 72 -34.18 14.95 -9.85
C VAL A 72 -34.56 13.94 -8.78
N PRO A 73 -35.46 12.99 -9.09
CA PRO A 73 -35.84 11.95 -8.14
C PRO A 73 -34.71 10.93 -7.99
N PHE A 74 -34.60 10.34 -6.80
CA PHE A 74 -33.74 9.18 -6.57
C PHE A 74 -34.41 8.23 -5.56
N ASP A 75 -34.08 6.94 -5.64
CA ASP A 75 -34.62 5.92 -4.74
C ASP A 75 -33.88 5.97 -3.39
N GLY A 76 -34.64 6.03 -2.29
CA GLY A 76 -34.10 6.13 -0.92
C GLY A 76 -34.14 7.54 -0.33
N GLU A 77 -33.72 7.66 0.92
CA GLU A 77 -33.65 8.92 1.68
C GLU A 77 -32.23 9.49 1.61
N MET A 78 -32.06 10.69 1.06
CA MET A 78 -30.78 11.39 1.12
C MET A 78 -30.56 11.90 2.54
N VAL A 79 -29.50 11.43 3.18
CA VAL A 79 -29.22 11.70 4.61
C VAL A 79 -28.02 12.62 4.81
N ALA A 80 -27.11 12.68 3.84
CA ALA A 80 -25.97 13.59 3.86
C ALA A 80 -25.46 13.93 2.46
N GLU A 81 -24.98 15.17 2.30
CA GLU A 81 -24.20 15.67 1.17
C GLU A 81 -22.73 15.66 1.57
N VAL A 82 -21.90 14.92 0.85
CA VAL A 82 -20.44 14.91 0.98
C VAL A 82 -19.88 15.82 -0.11
N VAL A 83 -19.34 16.95 0.30
CA VAL A 83 -18.65 17.89 -0.58
C VAL A 83 -17.19 17.51 -0.62
N THR A 84 -16.68 17.32 -1.82
CA THR A 84 -15.28 17.05 -2.09
C THR A 84 -14.68 18.25 -2.83
N ARG A 85 -13.45 18.63 -2.50
CA ARG A 85 -12.75 19.72 -3.21
C ARG A 85 -11.39 19.23 -3.68
N ASP A 86 -11.11 19.43 -4.97
CA ASP A 86 -9.77 19.22 -5.49
C ASP A 86 -8.81 20.36 -5.08
N ARG A 87 -7.56 20.28 -5.53
CA ARG A 87 -6.53 21.28 -5.23
C ARG A 87 -6.86 22.67 -5.77
N ASP A 88 -7.65 22.75 -6.84
CA ASP A 88 -8.09 24.01 -7.45
C ASP A 88 -9.35 24.56 -6.75
N GLY A 89 -9.85 23.86 -5.74
CA GLY A 89 -11.04 24.23 -4.97
C GLY A 89 -12.35 23.93 -5.70
N VAL A 90 -12.32 23.12 -6.77
CA VAL A 90 -13.53 22.74 -7.50
C VAL A 90 -14.34 21.76 -6.65
N GLU A 91 -15.55 22.19 -6.30
CA GLU A 91 -16.47 21.36 -5.51
C GLU A 91 -17.13 20.28 -6.39
N ARG A 92 -17.11 19.05 -5.90
CA ARG A 92 -17.93 17.94 -6.38
C ARG A 92 -18.69 17.31 -5.22
N PHE A 93 -19.74 16.57 -5.54
CA PHE A 93 -20.74 16.15 -4.57
C PHE A 93 -21.00 14.65 -4.70
N VAL A 94 -21.09 14.00 -3.55
CA VAL A 94 -21.56 12.62 -3.36
C VAL A 94 -22.63 12.64 -2.29
N TYR A 95 -23.67 11.83 -2.45
CA TYR A 95 -24.81 11.78 -1.54
C TYR A 95 -24.84 10.42 -0.84
N LEU A 96 -24.88 10.45 0.48
CA LEU A 96 -25.22 9.26 1.26
C LEU A 96 -26.73 9.07 1.22
N VAL A 97 -27.16 7.91 0.77
CA VAL A 97 -28.56 7.54 0.61
C VAL A 97 -28.87 6.32 1.45
N ARG A 98 -29.93 6.40 2.25
CA ARG A 98 -30.41 5.31 3.09
C ARG A 98 -31.60 4.61 2.44
N ASN A 99 -31.65 3.28 2.56
CA ASN A 99 -32.72 2.42 2.04
C ASN A 99 -32.95 2.53 0.53
N SER A 100 -31.93 2.97 -0.23
CA SER A 100 -31.96 2.83 -1.68
C SER A 100 -31.86 1.36 -2.05
N ARG A 101 -32.57 0.94 -3.09
CA ARG A 101 -32.45 -0.35 -3.75
C ARG A 101 -31.45 -0.31 -4.90
N LEU A 102 -31.02 0.89 -5.30
CA LEU A 102 -30.05 1.08 -6.38
C LEU A 102 -28.64 0.87 -5.84
N ARG A 103 -27.84 0.06 -6.55
CA ARG A 103 -26.44 -0.21 -6.24
C ARG A 103 -25.65 -0.18 -7.55
N SER A 104 -24.39 0.26 -7.46
CA SER A 104 -23.46 0.18 -8.58
C SER A 104 -22.85 -1.22 -8.64
N GLU A 105 -22.75 -1.77 -9.84
CA GLU A 105 -22.10 -3.06 -10.10
C GLU A 105 -20.63 -2.90 -10.52
N GLU A 106 -20.16 -1.66 -10.65
CA GLU A 106 -18.80 -1.34 -11.08
C GLU A 106 -17.76 -1.74 -10.02
N GLN A 107 -16.67 -2.38 -10.45
CA GLN A 107 -15.58 -2.84 -9.59
C GLN A 107 -14.23 -2.39 -10.15
N TYR A 108 -13.51 -1.57 -9.40
CA TYR A 108 -12.19 -1.07 -9.80
C TYR A 108 -11.05 -2.00 -9.41
N VAL A 109 -11.30 -2.92 -8.49
CA VAL A 109 -10.36 -3.95 -8.04
C VAL A 109 -11.07 -5.29 -8.02
N ARG A 110 -10.46 -6.28 -8.66
CA ARG A 110 -10.95 -7.65 -8.77
C ARG A 110 -9.92 -8.57 -8.13
N TYR A 111 -10.36 -9.56 -7.38
CA TYR A 111 -9.48 -10.49 -6.67
C TYR A 111 -9.94 -11.93 -6.81
N SER A 112 -8.99 -12.82 -7.08
CA SER A 112 -9.18 -14.27 -7.06
C SER A 112 -8.30 -14.88 -5.96
N ALA A 113 -8.92 -15.28 -4.85
CA ALA A 113 -8.24 -15.98 -3.76
C ALA A 113 -7.67 -17.33 -4.22
N GLU A 114 -8.38 -18.03 -5.11
CA GLU A 114 -7.91 -19.29 -5.67
C GLU A 114 -6.59 -19.09 -6.42
N LEU A 115 -6.45 -18.02 -7.21
CA LEU A 115 -5.26 -17.77 -8.03
C LEU A 115 -4.19 -16.92 -7.31
N GLY A 116 -4.54 -16.26 -6.20
CA GLY A 116 -3.69 -15.22 -5.59
C GLY A 116 -3.52 -14.02 -6.52
N LEU A 117 -4.55 -13.70 -7.31
CA LEU A 117 -4.48 -12.73 -8.41
C LEU A 117 -5.33 -11.50 -8.09
N VAL A 118 -4.72 -10.32 -8.23
CA VAL A 118 -5.40 -9.02 -8.18
C VAL A 118 -5.35 -8.40 -9.58
N GLU A 119 -6.49 -7.87 -10.04
CA GLU A 119 -6.59 -7.15 -11.30
C GLU A 119 -7.31 -5.82 -11.11
N THR A 120 -6.74 -4.77 -11.67
CA THR A 120 -7.36 -3.44 -11.79
C THR A 120 -7.37 -3.05 -13.26
N ASP A 121 -7.86 -1.85 -13.57
CA ASP A 121 -7.78 -1.32 -14.94
C ASP A 121 -6.36 -0.83 -15.30
N PHE A 122 -5.42 -0.84 -14.34
CA PHE A 122 -4.06 -0.32 -14.51
C PHE A 122 -2.99 -1.38 -14.33
N TYR A 123 -3.17 -2.33 -13.40
CA TYR A 123 -2.18 -3.37 -13.14
C TYR A 123 -2.81 -4.73 -12.84
N SER A 124 -2.00 -5.78 -13.00
CA SER A 124 -2.30 -7.12 -12.52
C SER A 124 -1.12 -7.65 -11.72
N LEU A 125 -1.40 -8.25 -10.56
CA LEU A 125 -0.40 -8.77 -9.63
C LEU A 125 -0.82 -10.15 -9.15
N ARG A 126 0.05 -11.15 -9.41
CA ARG A 126 -0.11 -12.51 -8.93
C ARG A 126 0.89 -12.81 -7.82
N TYR A 127 0.37 -13.24 -6.68
CA TYR A 127 1.17 -13.64 -5.54
C TYR A 127 1.48 -15.13 -5.52
N ASN A 128 2.61 -15.48 -4.91
CA ASN A 128 2.89 -16.86 -4.56
C ASN A 128 1.97 -17.32 -3.42
N LYS A 129 1.13 -18.33 -3.66
CA LYS A 129 0.14 -18.80 -2.66
C LYS A 129 0.75 -19.30 -1.34
N LYS A 130 2.03 -19.66 -1.33
CA LYS A 130 2.73 -20.11 -0.11
C LYS A 130 3.45 -18.98 0.61
N ASN A 131 3.58 -17.81 -0.02
CA ASN A 131 4.17 -16.62 0.58
C ASN A 131 3.80 -15.36 -0.21
N HIS A 132 2.83 -14.57 0.27
CA HIS A 132 2.40 -13.32 -0.37
C HIS A 132 3.46 -12.19 -0.34
N LEU A 133 4.62 -12.43 0.27
CA LEU A 133 5.80 -11.56 0.14
C LEU A 133 6.56 -11.80 -1.17
N GLN A 134 6.17 -12.81 -1.96
CA GLN A 134 6.76 -13.13 -3.24
C GLN A 134 5.72 -12.92 -4.34
N TRP A 135 6.14 -12.25 -5.42
CA TRP A 135 5.31 -12.00 -6.58
C TRP A 135 5.68 -13.01 -7.65
N ASP A 136 4.68 -13.77 -8.10
CA ASP A 136 4.86 -14.71 -9.21
C ASP A 136 4.82 -13.96 -10.55
N ASP A 137 4.07 -12.86 -10.63
CA ASP A 137 3.96 -12.00 -11.81
C ASP A 137 3.43 -10.60 -11.48
N PHE A 138 3.90 -9.59 -12.22
CA PHE A 138 3.37 -8.23 -12.18
C PHE A 138 3.35 -7.64 -13.59
N SER A 139 2.21 -7.06 -13.96
CA SER A 139 2.05 -6.35 -15.24
C SER A 139 1.32 -5.02 -15.04
N TYR A 140 1.63 -4.06 -15.91
CA TYR A 140 1.02 -2.75 -15.93
C TYR A 140 0.53 -2.46 -17.36
N VAL A 141 -0.73 -2.05 -17.51
CA VAL A 141 -1.46 -2.08 -18.78
C VAL A 141 -0.78 -1.27 -19.88
N ASN A 142 -0.23 -0.11 -19.55
CA ASN A 142 0.39 0.79 -20.53
C ASN A 142 1.91 0.64 -20.65
N TYR A 143 2.53 -0.25 -19.86
CA TYR A 143 3.98 -0.43 -19.86
C TYR A 143 4.48 -1.03 -21.18
N VAL A 144 5.56 -0.47 -21.72
CA VAL A 144 6.19 -0.95 -22.95
C VAL A 144 7.35 -1.89 -22.63
N GLY A 145 7.05 -3.19 -22.56
CA GLY A 145 8.04 -4.23 -22.32
C GLY A 145 7.40 -5.46 -21.69
N GLU A 146 8.24 -6.44 -21.34
CA GLU A 146 7.79 -7.62 -20.58
C GLU A 146 8.05 -7.40 -19.09
N ARG A 147 7.11 -7.82 -18.24
CA ARG A 147 7.18 -7.92 -16.77
C ARG A 147 8.17 -6.93 -16.13
N PRO A 148 7.77 -5.68 -15.84
CA PRO A 148 8.68 -4.64 -15.38
C PRO A 148 9.26 -4.89 -13.98
N LEU A 149 8.56 -5.66 -13.16
CA LEU A 149 8.91 -5.94 -11.78
C LEU A 149 9.07 -7.44 -11.56
N ASP A 150 10.08 -7.78 -10.78
CA ASP A 150 10.36 -9.17 -10.46
C ASP A 150 9.73 -9.57 -9.13
N SER A 151 10.25 -9.03 -8.03
CA SER A 151 9.86 -9.46 -6.68
C SER A 151 10.05 -8.38 -5.61
N MET A 152 9.29 -8.50 -4.53
CA MET A 152 9.56 -7.79 -3.29
C MET A 152 10.61 -8.55 -2.47
N LYS A 153 11.61 -7.83 -1.98
CA LYS A 153 12.68 -8.36 -1.13
C LYS A 153 12.61 -7.77 0.26
N LEU A 154 12.53 -8.68 1.24
CA LEU A 154 12.69 -8.36 2.65
C LEU A 154 13.98 -9.00 3.16
N ARG A 155 14.83 -8.24 3.85
CA ARG A 155 16.00 -8.79 4.57
C ARG A 155 16.03 -8.27 5.98
N LEU A 156 16.02 -9.16 6.95
CA LEU A 156 16.24 -8.85 8.35
C LEU A 156 17.66 -9.30 8.73
N ASN A 157 18.53 -8.35 9.02
CA ASN A 157 19.88 -8.61 9.54
C ASN A 157 19.88 -8.42 11.05
N THR A 158 20.36 -9.43 11.79
CA THR A 158 20.35 -9.40 13.25
C THR A 158 21.39 -10.36 13.82
N GLY A 159 21.98 -10.00 14.96
CA GLY A 159 22.67 -10.96 15.82
C GLY A 159 21.68 -11.86 16.57
N ILE A 160 22.09 -13.08 16.93
CA ILE A 160 21.31 -14.01 17.76
C ILE A 160 22.01 -14.18 19.10
N LEU A 161 21.37 -13.73 20.19
CA LEU A 161 21.91 -13.71 21.57
C LEU A 161 23.18 -12.85 21.77
N THR A 162 24.00 -12.68 20.74
CA THR A 162 25.19 -11.82 20.67
C THR A 162 25.29 -11.20 19.27
N SER A 163 25.99 -10.08 19.15
CA SER A 163 26.29 -9.43 17.86
C SER A 163 27.44 -10.10 17.08
N VAL A 164 27.99 -11.22 17.57
CA VAL A 164 29.14 -11.89 16.95
C VAL A 164 28.73 -12.80 15.78
N THR A 165 27.47 -13.22 15.74
CA THR A 165 26.91 -14.03 14.65
C THR A 165 25.84 -13.24 13.92
N ASP A 166 26.23 -12.50 12.88
CA ASP A 166 25.28 -11.86 11.97
C ASP A 166 24.50 -12.92 11.20
N THR A 167 23.18 -12.89 11.35
CA THR A 167 22.25 -13.76 10.64
C THR A 167 21.35 -12.90 9.76
N GLU A 168 21.38 -13.17 8.45
CA GLU A 168 20.42 -12.60 7.51
C GLU A 168 19.24 -13.57 7.35
N LEU A 169 18.03 -13.07 7.57
CA LEU A 169 16.78 -13.76 7.28
C LEU A 169 16.12 -13.09 6.07
N ASN A 170 15.65 -13.88 5.11
CA ASN A 170 15.06 -13.38 3.87
C ASN A 170 13.66 -13.96 3.62
N ASN A 171 13.09 -13.77 2.43
CA ASN A 171 11.75 -14.24 2.07
C ASN A 171 11.56 -15.78 2.17
N ASN A 172 12.60 -16.58 2.42
CA ASN A 172 12.47 -18.01 2.74
C ASN A 172 12.18 -18.25 4.22
N GLN A 173 12.63 -17.35 5.08
CA GLN A 173 12.39 -17.40 6.53
C GLN A 173 11.25 -16.48 6.97
N MET A 174 10.93 -15.45 6.19
CA MET A 174 9.77 -14.58 6.35
C MET A 174 8.64 -15.09 5.45
N ILE A 175 7.60 -15.65 6.05
CA ILE A 175 6.48 -16.25 5.33
C ILE A 175 5.20 -15.50 5.73
N ALA A 176 4.52 -14.90 4.75
CA ALA A 176 3.20 -14.31 4.94
C ALA A 176 2.13 -15.14 4.23
N LEU A 177 1.27 -15.79 5.00
CA LEU A 177 0.20 -16.63 4.48
C LEU A 177 -1.14 -15.89 4.54
N PRO A 178 -1.96 -15.90 3.46
CA PRO A 178 -3.31 -15.36 3.52
C PRO A 178 -4.18 -16.14 4.48
N THR A 179 -4.88 -15.41 5.36
CA THR A 179 -5.84 -15.98 6.32
C THR A 179 -7.27 -15.51 6.07
N GLY A 180 -7.46 -14.45 5.29
CA GLY A 180 -8.78 -14.01 4.83
C GLY A 180 -8.69 -12.82 3.88
N GLU A 181 -9.79 -12.55 3.21
CA GLU A 181 -9.93 -11.46 2.25
C GLU A 181 -11.26 -10.73 2.41
N ILE A 182 -11.23 -9.41 2.24
CA ILE A 182 -12.40 -8.56 2.08
C ILE A 182 -12.29 -7.96 0.68
N ILE A 183 -13.16 -8.40 -0.22
CA ILE A 183 -13.19 -7.97 -1.62
C ILE A 183 -14.29 -6.92 -1.75
N GLY A 184 -13.91 -5.70 -2.12
CA GLY A 184 -14.85 -4.61 -2.36
C GLY A 184 -14.56 -3.86 -3.66
N PRO A 185 -15.50 -3.04 -4.15
CA PRO A 185 -15.38 -2.40 -5.45
C PRO A 185 -14.30 -1.31 -5.50
N ILE A 186 -13.93 -0.73 -4.35
CA ILE A 186 -12.90 0.32 -4.26
C ILE A 186 -11.53 -0.28 -3.94
N ARG A 187 -11.49 -1.24 -3.01
CA ARG A 187 -10.27 -1.93 -2.64
C ARG A 187 -10.52 -3.38 -2.24
N THR A 188 -9.53 -4.22 -2.49
CA THR A 188 -9.43 -5.53 -1.84
C THR A 188 -8.43 -5.43 -0.71
N THR A 189 -8.76 -6.02 0.45
CA THR A 189 -7.81 -6.20 1.54
C THR A 189 -7.61 -7.68 1.84
N THR A 190 -6.34 -8.10 1.87
CA THR A 190 -5.96 -9.45 2.31
C THR A 190 -5.30 -9.37 3.69
N GLN A 191 -5.81 -10.14 4.64
CA GLN A 191 -5.16 -10.36 5.94
C GLN A 191 -4.14 -11.49 5.80
N LEU A 192 -2.93 -11.25 6.29
CA LEU A 192 -1.83 -12.21 6.30
C LEU A 192 -1.36 -12.49 7.74
N ASP A 193 -1.04 -13.75 7.98
CA ASP A 193 -0.22 -14.16 9.12
C ASP A 193 1.26 -14.12 8.71
N PHE A 194 1.99 -13.12 9.18
CA PHE A 194 3.42 -12.96 8.91
C PHE A 194 4.24 -13.68 9.98
N ASN A 195 5.02 -14.68 9.59
CA ASN A 195 5.87 -15.46 10.48
C ASN A 195 7.34 -15.34 10.09
N LEU A 196 8.19 -15.13 11.09
CA LEU A 196 9.65 -15.21 10.97
C LEU A 196 10.15 -16.51 11.59
N TYR A 197 10.79 -17.35 10.79
CA TYR A 197 11.36 -18.63 11.22
C TYR A 197 12.87 -18.54 11.39
N LEU A 198 13.36 -19.02 12.52
CA LEU A 198 14.79 -19.20 12.80
C LEU A 198 15.03 -20.65 13.22
N PHE A 199 15.94 -21.34 12.53
CA PHE A 199 16.19 -22.78 12.72
C PHE A 199 14.91 -23.65 12.72
N GLY A 200 13.92 -23.28 11.90
CA GLY A 200 12.63 -23.98 11.78
C GLY A 200 11.61 -23.63 12.88
N VAL A 201 11.94 -22.75 13.83
CA VAL A 201 11.04 -22.31 14.90
C VAL A 201 10.53 -20.90 14.60
N SER A 202 9.22 -20.66 14.73
CA SER A 202 8.66 -19.31 14.59
C SER A 202 9.07 -18.45 15.79
N ILE A 203 9.92 -17.46 15.53
CA ILE A 203 10.41 -16.52 16.54
C ILE A 203 9.62 -15.21 16.52
N LEU A 204 8.92 -14.89 15.43
CA LEU A 204 8.10 -13.71 15.34
C LEU A 204 6.81 -14.01 14.61
N GLN A 205 5.70 -13.48 15.13
CA GLN A 205 4.42 -13.47 14.45
C GLN A 205 3.91 -12.03 14.47
N LEU A 206 3.63 -11.49 13.28
CA LEU A 206 3.07 -10.15 13.08
C LEU A 206 1.79 -10.25 12.26
N SER A 207 0.99 -9.20 12.33
CA SER A 207 -0.11 -8.98 11.41
C SER A 207 0.38 -8.18 10.22
N MET A 208 -0.13 -8.53 9.04
CA MET A 208 0.07 -7.74 7.85
C MET A 208 -1.22 -7.70 7.04
N GLN A 209 -1.65 -6.52 6.65
CA GLN A 209 -2.71 -6.34 5.66
C GLN A 209 -2.10 -5.82 4.37
N ILE A 210 -2.55 -6.37 3.24
CA ILE A 210 -2.28 -5.79 1.93
C ILE A 210 -3.56 -5.16 1.43
N HIS A 211 -3.53 -3.87 1.10
CA HIS A 211 -4.63 -3.16 0.48
C HIS A 211 -4.30 -2.89 -0.99
N HIS A 212 -5.14 -3.39 -1.88
CA HIS A 212 -5.06 -3.15 -3.32
C HIS A 212 -6.10 -2.13 -3.73
N TYR A 213 -5.63 -1.03 -4.33
CA TYR A 213 -6.42 0.03 -4.93
C TYR A 213 -6.14 0.08 -6.43
N PRO A 214 -6.92 0.82 -7.23
CA PRO A 214 -6.76 0.82 -8.69
C PRO A 214 -5.33 1.16 -9.16
N LYS A 215 -4.67 2.11 -8.49
CA LYS A 215 -3.30 2.58 -8.80
C LYS A 215 -2.31 2.44 -7.64
N SER A 216 -2.65 1.71 -6.58
CA SER A 216 -1.72 1.58 -5.45
C SER A 216 -1.84 0.27 -4.69
N ILE A 217 -0.72 -0.16 -4.12
CA ILE A 217 -0.60 -1.33 -3.25
C ILE A 217 -0.05 -0.83 -1.92
N MET A 218 -0.73 -1.12 -0.82
CA MET A 218 -0.29 -0.73 0.52
C MET A 218 -0.06 -1.96 1.38
N TYR A 219 1.09 -2.00 2.03
CA TYR A 219 1.50 -3.04 2.95
C TYR A 219 1.46 -2.47 4.37
N ASP A 220 0.40 -2.77 5.12
CA ASP A 220 0.20 -2.31 6.50
C ASP A 220 0.65 -3.39 7.47
N VAL A 221 1.82 -3.20 8.08
CA VAL A 221 2.41 -4.13 9.04
C VAL A 221 2.16 -3.60 10.43
N ARG A 222 1.59 -4.45 11.31
CA ARG A 222 1.31 -4.09 12.70
C ARG A 222 1.59 -5.25 13.64
N GLY A 223 2.19 -4.96 14.78
CA GLY A 223 2.34 -5.97 15.81
C GLY A 223 3.01 -5.51 17.09
N ILE A 224 2.90 -6.36 18.10
CA ILE A 224 3.64 -6.22 19.36
C ILE A 224 4.52 -7.46 19.48
N ILE A 225 5.82 -7.25 19.41
CA ILE A 225 6.78 -8.33 19.66
C ILE A 225 6.91 -8.51 21.19
N PRO A 226 6.68 -9.71 21.74
CA PRO A 226 6.90 -9.96 23.17
C PRO A 226 8.35 -9.68 23.59
N GLU A 227 8.56 -9.08 24.76
CA GLU A 227 9.90 -8.67 25.24
C GLU A 227 10.94 -9.79 25.22
N LEU A 228 10.56 -11.00 25.66
CA LEU A 228 11.47 -12.14 25.69
C LEU A 228 11.97 -12.51 24.28
N ARG A 229 11.12 -12.35 23.26
CA ARG A 229 11.48 -12.64 21.88
C ARG A 229 12.34 -11.53 21.26
N ARG A 230 12.13 -10.27 21.64
CA ARG A 230 13.01 -9.15 21.20
C ARG A 230 14.45 -9.31 21.69
N LYS A 231 14.63 -9.81 22.92
CA LYS A 231 15.97 -10.05 23.50
C LYS A 231 16.79 -11.10 22.74
N LEU A 232 16.17 -11.89 21.88
CA LEU A 232 16.89 -12.84 21.02
C LEU A 232 17.55 -12.13 19.82
N LEU A 233 17.00 -11.00 19.40
CA LEU A 233 17.46 -10.19 18.28
C LEU A 233 18.38 -9.09 18.82
N VAL A 234 19.64 -9.10 18.38
CA VAL A 234 20.63 -8.09 18.75
C VAL A 234 20.86 -7.19 17.55
N ASP A 235 20.65 -5.88 17.75
CA ASP A 235 20.81 -4.82 16.73
C ASP A 235 20.14 -5.14 15.38
N PRO A 236 18.84 -5.47 15.37
CA PRO A 236 18.14 -5.83 14.14
C PRO A 236 18.00 -4.63 13.19
N SER A 237 18.19 -4.88 11.89
CA SER A 237 17.87 -3.95 10.80
C SER A 237 17.05 -4.66 9.72
N LEU A 238 16.10 -3.96 9.13
CA LEU A 238 15.20 -4.49 8.11
C LEU A 238 15.38 -3.68 6.82
N THR A 239 15.55 -4.35 5.70
CA THR A 239 15.43 -3.74 4.38
C THR A 239 14.19 -4.27 3.68
N MET A 240 13.48 -3.36 3.03
CA MET A 240 12.29 -3.63 2.25
C MET A 240 12.44 -2.98 0.89
N SER A 241 12.36 -3.77 -0.16
CA SER A 241 12.70 -3.28 -1.50
C SER A 241 11.93 -3.97 -2.58
N LEU A 242 11.84 -3.29 -3.71
CA LEU A 242 11.22 -3.78 -4.92
C LEU A 242 12.30 -3.93 -5.97
N ASP A 243 12.41 -5.14 -6.49
CA ASP A 243 13.37 -5.48 -7.51
C ASP A 243 12.72 -5.42 -8.89
N ALA A 244 13.35 -4.68 -9.78
CA ALA A 244 12.88 -4.52 -11.14
C ALA A 244 13.59 -5.49 -12.09
N ASN A 245 12.85 -5.93 -13.09
CA ASN A 245 13.38 -6.84 -14.10
C ASN A 245 13.98 -6.03 -15.26
N ARG A 246 15.29 -5.77 -15.18
CA ARG A 246 16.08 -5.17 -16.27
C ARG A 246 15.48 -3.87 -16.80
N LEU A 247 15.13 -2.96 -15.90
CA LEU A 247 14.68 -1.61 -16.27
C LEU A 247 15.84 -0.71 -16.71
N LEU A 248 16.68 -1.18 -17.63
CA LEU A 248 17.81 -0.43 -18.16
C LEU A 248 17.36 0.92 -18.74
N GLY A 249 18.08 1.98 -18.40
CA GLY A 249 17.78 3.37 -18.74
C GLY A 249 16.68 4.01 -17.89
N ALA A 250 16.13 3.30 -16.89
CA ALA A 250 15.25 3.92 -15.90
C ALA A 250 16.02 4.93 -15.05
N GLU A 251 15.28 5.86 -14.47
CA GLU A 251 15.82 6.89 -13.58
C GLU A 251 15.23 6.70 -12.18
N THR A 252 16.09 6.76 -11.16
CA THR A 252 15.69 6.74 -9.75
C THR A 252 15.96 8.08 -9.09
N ARG A 253 14.96 8.64 -8.41
CA ARG A 253 15.05 9.87 -7.63
C ARG A 253 14.53 9.63 -6.22
N THR A 254 15.02 10.42 -5.27
CA THR A 254 14.59 10.36 -3.87
C THR A 254 14.31 11.75 -3.32
N SER A 255 13.59 11.83 -2.21
CA SER A 255 13.35 13.08 -1.48
C SER A 255 14.63 13.83 -1.08
N ALA A 256 15.70 13.10 -0.77
CA ALA A 256 17.00 13.66 -0.42
C ALA A 256 17.88 13.97 -1.65
N TRP A 257 17.50 13.49 -2.83
CA TRP A 257 18.24 13.66 -4.09
C TRP A 257 17.28 13.90 -5.29
N PRO A 258 16.51 15.01 -5.30
CA PRO A 258 15.45 15.22 -6.29
C PRO A 258 15.94 15.79 -7.63
N ASP A 259 16.98 16.61 -7.61
CA ASP A 259 17.46 17.37 -8.78
C ASP A 259 18.32 16.53 -9.75
N LYS A 260 18.80 15.39 -9.27
CA LYS A 260 19.61 14.42 -10.02
C LYS A 260 18.98 13.05 -9.88
N PHE A 261 19.43 12.10 -10.69
CA PHE A 261 18.89 10.75 -10.68
C PHE A 261 20.00 9.71 -10.78
N GLY A 262 19.78 8.54 -10.17
CA GLY A 262 20.50 7.32 -10.51
C GLY A 262 20.03 6.79 -11.85
N THR A 263 20.95 6.31 -12.68
CA THR A 263 20.64 5.78 -14.01
C THR A 263 20.86 4.29 -13.97
N VAL A 264 19.83 3.53 -14.32
CA VAL A 264 19.90 2.07 -14.26
C VAL A 264 20.70 1.56 -15.46
N ASP A 265 21.98 1.26 -15.26
CA ASP A 265 22.91 0.77 -16.27
C ASP A 265 23.68 -0.49 -15.87
N GLY A 266 23.39 -1.01 -14.67
CA GLY A 266 23.97 -2.23 -14.12
C GLY A 266 25.17 -2.00 -13.22
N VAL A 267 25.52 -0.76 -12.90
CA VAL A 267 26.63 -0.41 -12.01
C VAL A 267 26.20 0.74 -11.10
N VAL A 268 26.69 0.76 -9.86
CA VAL A 268 26.52 1.92 -8.98
C VAL A 268 27.65 2.92 -9.23
N ASP A 269 27.32 4.10 -9.75
CA ASP A 269 28.28 5.17 -10.05
C ASP A 269 28.49 6.18 -8.89
N ASP A 270 29.41 7.13 -9.05
CA ASP A 270 29.71 8.16 -8.04
C ASP A 270 28.51 9.06 -7.69
N ASN A 271 27.57 9.25 -8.62
CA ASN A 271 26.37 10.04 -8.39
C ASN A 271 25.34 9.23 -7.59
N GLU A 272 25.20 7.94 -7.87
CA GLU A 272 24.34 7.02 -7.14
C GLU A 272 24.85 6.74 -5.74
N LEU A 273 26.17 6.62 -5.55
CA LEU A 273 26.78 6.54 -4.22
C LEU A 273 26.40 7.76 -3.35
N LYS A 274 26.43 8.96 -3.93
CA LYS A 274 26.01 10.18 -3.21
C LYS A 274 24.51 10.21 -2.92
N MET A 275 23.69 9.69 -3.83
CA MET A 275 22.26 9.51 -3.60
C MET A 275 22.00 8.55 -2.43
N ILE A 276 22.76 7.45 -2.32
CA ILE A 276 22.69 6.51 -1.19
C ILE A 276 23.14 7.18 0.11
N GLU A 277 24.27 7.87 0.09
CA GLU A 277 24.82 8.60 1.25
C GLU A 277 23.90 9.72 1.75
N ALA A 278 23.12 10.34 0.86
CA ALA A 278 22.12 11.34 1.22
C ALA A 278 21.00 10.75 2.11
N GLY A 279 20.77 9.43 2.03
CA GLY A 279 19.84 8.71 2.89
C GLY A 279 18.37 9.09 2.66
N LEU A 280 17.53 8.85 3.68
CA LEU A 280 16.11 9.19 3.68
C LEU A 280 15.70 9.73 5.05
N ASP A 281 14.74 10.65 5.08
CA ASP A 281 14.12 11.17 6.29
C ASP A 281 12.73 10.55 6.46
N PRO A 282 12.40 9.87 7.57
CA PRO A 282 11.05 9.34 7.83
C PRO A 282 9.91 10.35 7.62
N ALA A 283 10.15 11.66 7.81
CA ALA A 283 9.15 12.70 7.58
C ALA A 283 8.95 13.07 6.09
N ASN A 284 9.93 12.77 5.24
CA ASN A 284 9.90 13.01 3.79
C ASN A 284 10.78 11.98 3.08
N ASN A 285 10.20 10.85 2.67
CA ASN A 285 10.93 9.67 2.21
C ASN A 285 10.49 9.13 0.86
N TRP A 286 9.93 9.96 -0.02
CA TRP A 286 9.47 9.43 -1.30
C TRP A 286 10.63 8.86 -2.14
N LEU A 287 10.36 7.74 -2.80
CA LEU A 287 11.24 7.11 -3.79
C LEU A 287 10.48 7.03 -5.11
N TRP A 288 11.07 7.54 -6.18
CA TRP A 288 10.45 7.52 -7.50
C TRP A 288 11.37 6.85 -8.52
N VAL A 289 10.88 5.78 -9.13
CA VAL A 289 11.52 5.11 -10.25
C VAL A 289 10.65 5.32 -11.48
N THR A 290 11.19 5.97 -12.51
CA THR A 290 10.55 6.07 -13.82
C THR A 290 11.23 5.16 -14.82
N SER A 291 10.45 4.24 -15.40
CA SER A 291 10.97 3.29 -16.40
C SER A 291 11.28 3.92 -17.76
N LYS A 292 10.85 5.17 -17.99
CA LYS A 292 10.77 5.84 -19.30
C LYS A 292 9.99 5.06 -20.36
N ARG A 293 9.16 4.10 -19.92
CA ARG A 293 8.39 3.18 -20.76
C ARG A 293 6.95 3.06 -20.25
N ASN A 294 6.34 4.19 -19.88
CA ASN A 294 4.97 4.31 -19.38
C ASN A 294 4.68 3.51 -18.10
N LEU A 295 5.68 3.43 -17.23
CA LEU A 295 5.51 2.96 -15.86
C LEU A 295 6.39 3.81 -14.95
N ASP A 296 5.75 4.43 -13.98
CA ASP A 296 6.38 5.03 -12.83
C ASP A 296 5.95 4.32 -11.57
N ILE A 297 6.88 4.19 -10.64
CA ILE A 297 6.64 3.63 -9.31
C ILE A 297 7.07 4.68 -8.31
N LEU A 298 6.13 5.11 -7.50
CA LEU A 298 6.35 6.05 -6.42
C LEU A 298 6.06 5.33 -5.10
N ALA A 299 7.03 5.28 -4.19
CA ALA A 299 6.91 4.59 -2.93
C ALA A 299 6.99 5.55 -1.74
N PHE A 300 6.37 5.18 -0.63
CA PHE A 300 6.45 5.86 0.66
C PHE A 300 6.45 4.88 1.83
N VAL A 301 7.01 5.30 2.97
CA VAL A 301 6.86 4.60 4.25
C VAL A 301 6.26 5.54 5.28
N ASP A 302 5.18 5.14 5.92
CA ASP A 302 4.57 5.86 7.03
C ASP A 302 4.72 5.04 8.30
N TYR A 303 5.42 5.58 9.31
CA TYR A 303 5.46 4.95 10.62
C TYR A 303 4.16 5.18 11.39
N LEU A 304 3.77 4.20 12.20
CA LEU A 304 2.55 4.20 12.99
C LEU A 304 2.86 4.21 14.49
N GLY A 305 2.06 4.95 15.26
CA GLY A 305 2.26 5.10 16.70
C GLY A 305 3.54 5.85 17.03
N ASP A 306 4.32 5.33 17.99
CA ASP A 306 5.57 5.95 18.45
C ASP A 306 6.82 5.45 17.69
N PHE A 307 6.63 4.64 16.64
CA PHE A 307 7.73 4.12 15.84
C PHE A 307 8.37 5.27 15.04
N ASN A 308 9.67 5.52 15.27
CA ASN A 308 10.40 6.62 14.64
C ASN A 308 11.90 6.31 14.52
N GLU A 309 12.20 5.20 13.85
CA GLU A 309 13.56 4.71 13.69
C GLU A 309 14.25 5.38 12.50
N PRO A 310 15.60 5.47 12.47
CA PRO A 310 16.30 6.03 11.33
C PRO A 310 16.10 5.20 10.07
N MET A 311 16.04 5.91 8.95
CA MET A 311 15.78 5.35 7.62
C MET A 311 17.00 5.51 6.72
N ALA A 312 17.24 4.52 5.88
CA ALA A 312 18.28 4.52 4.87
C ALA A 312 17.70 4.19 3.49
N LEU A 313 18.37 4.63 2.43
CA LEU A 313 18.08 4.21 1.07
C LEU A 313 18.73 2.85 0.83
N LEU A 314 17.94 1.86 0.37
CA LEU A 314 18.49 0.69 -0.31
C LEU A 314 18.47 0.99 -1.81
N TYR A 315 19.64 1.00 -2.44
CA TYR A 315 19.78 1.06 -3.89
C TYR A 315 20.86 0.08 -4.33
N LYS A 316 20.51 -0.79 -5.27
CA LYS A 316 21.45 -1.69 -5.93
C LYS A 316 21.17 -1.63 -7.43
N ASP A 317 22.23 -1.50 -8.21
CA ASP A 317 22.20 -1.64 -9.67
C ASP A 317 23.32 -2.59 -10.09
N ASP A 318 22.96 -3.81 -10.47
CA ASP A 318 23.91 -4.88 -10.78
C ASP A 318 23.30 -5.88 -11.78
N LEU A 319 23.98 -6.06 -12.92
CA LEU A 319 23.53 -6.93 -14.02
C LEU A 319 23.53 -8.43 -13.69
N GLU A 320 24.39 -8.87 -12.77
CA GLU A 320 24.70 -10.29 -12.56
C GLU A 320 24.35 -10.78 -11.16
N LYS A 321 24.07 -9.86 -10.23
CA LYS A 321 23.75 -10.20 -8.84
C LYS A 321 22.51 -11.05 -8.74
N TYR A 322 22.72 -12.32 -8.43
CA TYR A 322 21.64 -13.25 -8.14
C TYR A 322 21.28 -13.26 -6.64
N GLU A 323 20.10 -12.79 -6.28
CA GLU A 323 19.63 -12.75 -4.89
C GLU A 323 18.13 -13.10 -4.80
N PRO A 324 17.76 -14.40 -4.65
CA PRO A 324 16.38 -14.85 -4.58
C PRO A 324 15.50 -14.02 -3.62
N PRO A 325 14.20 -13.81 -3.91
CA PRO A 325 13.34 -14.68 -4.71
C PRO A 325 13.11 -14.21 -6.16
N GLU A 326 13.98 -13.36 -6.70
CA GLU A 326 13.91 -12.94 -8.10
C GLU A 326 13.86 -14.14 -9.06
N VAL A 327 13.03 -14.03 -10.10
CA VAL A 327 12.92 -15.02 -11.18
C VAL A 327 14.02 -14.78 -12.22
N PHE A 328 14.34 -13.52 -12.47
CA PHE A 328 15.35 -13.07 -13.43
C PHE A 328 16.58 -12.60 -12.65
N PRO A 329 17.76 -13.19 -12.90
CA PRO A 329 18.99 -12.73 -12.26
C PRO A 329 19.30 -11.25 -12.54
N GLY A 330 19.84 -10.59 -11.52
CA GLY A 330 20.25 -9.18 -11.56
C GLY A 330 19.30 -8.29 -10.76
N GLN A 331 19.75 -7.07 -10.48
CA GLN A 331 19.03 -6.08 -9.69
C GLN A 331 19.10 -4.74 -10.40
N MET A 332 18.11 -4.43 -11.24
CA MET A 332 18.20 -3.31 -12.22
C MET A 332 16.89 -2.52 -12.32
N PRO A 333 16.62 -1.60 -11.38
CA PRO A 333 17.30 -1.48 -10.09
C PRO A 333 16.55 -2.27 -9.01
N ASN A 334 17.23 -2.55 -7.90
CA ASN A 334 16.57 -2.94 -6.65
C ASN A 334 16.59 -1.75 -5.69
N VAL A 335 15.40 -1.21 -5.39
CA VAL A 335 15.24 0.05 -4.67
C VAL A 335 14.27 -0.09 -3.52
N GLY A 336 14.58 0.54 -2.39
CA GLY A 336 13.65 0.59 -1.27
C GLY A 336 14.24 1.23 -0.02
N TYR A 337 13.73 0.78 1.12
CA TYR A 337 13.94 1.38 2.43
C TYR A 337 14.73 0.45 3.33
N GLY A 338 15.66 1.00 4.10
CA GLY A 338 16.27 0.38 5.25
C GLY A 338 15.76 1.01 6.54
N ILE A 339 15.35 0.20 7.50
CA ILE A 339 15.10 0.59 8.88
C ILE A 339 16.29 0.07 9.69
N THR A 340 17.12 0.98 10.21
CA THR A 340 18.44 0.63 10.74
C THR A 340 18.43 0.22 12.21
N SER A 341 17.31 0.40 12.90
CA SER A 341 17.10 -0.03 14.28
C SER A 341 15.64 -0.38 14.51
N PHE A 342 15.37 -1.26 15.47
CA PHE A 342 14.01 -1.58 15.90
C PHE A 342 13.82 -1.22 17.37
N PRO A 343 12.61 -0.79 17.75
CA PRO A 343 12.31 -0.48 19.13
C PRO A 343 12.38 -1.76 19.96
N MET A 344 13.07 -1.69 21.10
CA MET A 344 13.20 -2.83 22.02
C MET A 344 11.98 -3.04 22.91
N THR A 345 10.97 -2.17 22.83
CA THR A 345 9.69 -2.27 23.56
C THR A 345 8.52 -1.69 22.74
N GLY A 346 7.28 -2.02 23.09
CA GLY A 346 6.10 -1.31 22.56
C GLY A 346 5.54 -1.82 21.23
N PHE A 347 4.79 -0.97 20.53
CA PHE A 347 4.17 -1.29 19.25
C PHE A 347 5.16 -1.10 18.09
N ILE A 348 5.06 -1.94 17.06
CA ILE A 348 5.71 -1.72 15.77
C ILE A 348 4.60 -1.64 14.74
N GLY A 349 4.59 -0.55 13.99
CA GLY A 349 3.72 -0.44 12.84
C GLY A 349 4.28 0.51 11.81
N PHE A 350 4.13 0.13 10.55
CA PHE A 350 4.46 0.96 9.42
C PHE A 350 3.62 0.55 8.21
N VAL A 351 3.37 1.49 7.31
CA VAL A 351 2.69 1.25 6.05
C VAL A 351 3.66 1.55 4.92
N VAL A 352 3.85 0.61 4.00
CA VAL A 352 4.59 0.85 2.76
C VAL A 352 3.61 0.97 1.62
N SER A 353 3.56 2.15 1.01
CA SER A 353 2.65 2.46 -0.08
C SER A 353 3.42 2.50 -1.39
N LEU A 354 2.95 1.76 -2.39
CA LEU A 354 3.43 1.79 -3.77
C LEU A 354 2.31 2.39 -4.64
N PHE A 355 2.61 3.45 -5.37
CA PHE A 355 1.74 4.08 -6.35
C PHE A 355 2.31 3.87 -7.75
N VAL A 356 1.44 3.52 -8.71
CA VAL A 356 1.82 3.29 -10.11
C VAL A 356 1.11 4.24 -11.06
N SER A 357 1.83 4.75 -12.06
CA SER A 357 1.27 5.67 -13.06
C SER A 357 1.92 5.56 -14.43
N ASP A 358 1.25 6.15 -15.43
CA ASP A 358 1.60 6.13 -16.86
C ASP A 358 2.71 7.13 -17.24
N GLY A 359 3.81 7.21 -16.47
CA GLY A 359 4.89 8.17 -16.75
C GLY A 359 4.50 9.62 -16.48
N TYR A 360 4.93 10.16 -15.34
CA TYR A 360 4.75 11.56 -15.00
C TYR A 360 5.87 12.42 -15.61
N GLU A 361 5.48 13.35 -16.47
CA GLU A 361 6.38 14.37 -17.02
C GLU A 361 6.32 15.62 -16.13
N GLY A 362 7.26 15.77 -15.20
CA GLY A 362 7.34 16.96 -14.36
C GLY A 362 8.32 16.84 -13.19
N ASP A 363 8.20 17.76 -12.23
CA ASP A 363 9.04 17.81 -11.03
C ASP A 363 8.59 16.74 -10.01
N PRO A 364 9.48 15.86 -9.54
CA PRO A 364 9.15 14.90 -8.48
C PRO A 364 8.63 15.54 -7.18
N ASN A 365 9.09 16.75 -6.86
CA ASN A 365 8.65 17.47 -5.67
C ASN A 365 7.21 17.98 -5.79
N GLU A 366 6.64 18.00 -6.99
CA GLU A 366 5.21 18.25 -7.20
C GLU A 366 4.44 16.93 -7.27
N PHE A 367 4.99 15.95 -8.00
CA PHE A 367 4.36 14.63 -8.18
C PHE A 367 4.17 13.87 -6.88
N ALA A 368 5.20 13.78 -6.05
CA ALA A 368 5.18 12.96 -4.86
C ALA A 368 4.15 13.47 -3.81
N PRO A 369 4.11 14.79 -3.49
CA PRO A 369 3.04 15.33 -2.65
C PRO A 369 1.66 15.20 -3.30
N TYR A 370 1.56 15.40 -4.62
CA TYR A 370 0.29 15.28 -5.35
C TYR A 370 -0.30 13.87 -5.23
N ALA A 371 0.51 12.83 -5.39
CA ALA A 371 0.06 11.44 -5.30
C ALA A 371 -0.48 11.06 -3.90
N ARG A 372 -0.10 11.81 -2.86
CA ARG A 372 -0.58 11.63 -1.48
C ARG A 372 -1.70 12.57 -1.08
N THR A 373 -2.04 13.54 -1.93
CA THR A 373 -3.04 14.54 -1.61
C THR A 373 -4.44 13.94 -1.76
N LEU A 374 -5.19 13.90 -0.66
CA LEU A 374 -6.60 13.58 -0.69
C LEU A 374 -7.42 14.86 -0.93
N PRO A 375 -8.58 14.76 -1.61
CA PRO A 375 -9.52 15.86 -1.68
C PRO A 375 -9.91 16.34 -0.27
N ASP A 376 -10.14 17.65 -0.12
CA ASP A 376 -10.78 18.17 1.09
C ASP A 376 -12.23 17.66 1.15
N LEU A 377 -12.71 17.34 2.35
CA LEU A 377 -14.01 16.72 2.58
C LEU A 377 -14.82 17.49 3.62
N GLU A 378 -16.06 17.82 3.27
CA GLU A 378 -17.05 18.39 4.19
C GLU A 378 -18.33 17.55 4.11
N VAL A 379 -18.83 17.09 5.26
CA VAL A 379 -20.10 16.34 5.33
C VAL A 379 -21.19 17.23 5.90
N ARG A 380 -22.27 17.41 5.14
CA ARG A 380 -23.45 18.22 5.51
C ARG A 380 -24.65 17.30 5.67
N ALA A 381 -25.36 17.39 6.80
CA ALA A 381 -26.63 16.69 6.98
C ALA A 381 -27.69 17.27 6.04
N MET A 382 -28.58 16.42 5.51
CA MET A 382 -29.70 16.82 4.66
C MET A 382 -31.05 16.76 5.37
#